data_AF-Q17KJ5-F1
#
_entry.id   AF-Q17KJ5-F1
#
_cell.length_a   1.000
_cell.length_b   1.000
_cell.length_c   1.000
_cell.angle_alpha   90.00
_cell.angle_beta   90.00
_cell.angle_gamma   90.00
#
_symmetry.space_group_name_H-M   'P 1'
#
loop_
_entity.id
_entity.type
_entity.pdbx_description
1 polymer ?
#
loop_
_entity_poly.entity_id
_entity_poly.type
_entity_poly.pdbx_seq_one_letter_code
_entity_poly.pdbx_strand_id
1 'polypeptide(L)'
;QVSQLKEQLHQEASRHREHQENTTCRLKNEEQHRMSVEERLEKACHELQHLRAEHTTLSEYLVRLARALCWSECSEPPAPGSDTTILGETLLERAERLATHHDHHNCWELANHHSHSHSHHHSHLPKLRRERSCTDLPMKESTALYNLQRRVRVLREQVQRRDLHLELLRRKIALLEDNARGKTMLQTERDEAVHRARKNSKNAERTAQQLSEVKAQLVEVKTQLNEASDYKITALERARKCDELQARLCELENERERLVGQLAAYKSRARSAVESSHERRVRDEHAITHLRDEMSRIKSQLADTNHRLSQLQAFRTSVAKLLHLRDGPDSELLHKLQTMCNAHHQCTCLGSSHYGPSSPLGTAGSDHHCSRYDDIGPGPSSAGCRP
;
A
#
# COMPACT_ATOMS: atom_id res chain seq x y z
N GLN A 1 -33.91 -33.42 -9.82
CA GLN A 1 -33.77 -32.05 -10.37
C GLN A 1 -34.30 -30.96 -9.43
N VAL A 2 -35.59 -30.95 -9.04
CA VAL A 2 -36.13 -29.90 -8.15
C VAL A 2 -35.42 -29.82 -6.79
N SER A 3 -35.08 -30.97 -6.19
CA SER A 3 -34.35 -30.99 -4.90
C SER A 3 -32.94 -30.40 -5.01
N GLN A 4 -32.21 -30.70 -6.10
CA GLN A 4 -30.88 -30.14 -6.35
C GLN A 4 -30.91 -28.63 -6.58
N LEU A 5 -31.93 -28.12 -7.30
CA LEU A 5 -32.10 -26.68 -7.51
C LEU A 5 -32.43 -25.95 -6.20
N LYS A 6 -33.22 -26.55 -5.31
CA LYS A 6 -33.50 -26.00 -3.97
C LYS A 6 -32.24 -25.92 -3.12
N GLU A 7 -31.40 -26.96 -3.18
CA GLU A 7 -30.15 -27.01 -2.43
C GLU A 7 -29.11 -26.02 -2.96
N GLN A 8 -29.00 -25.87 -4.29
CA GLN A 8 -28.18 -24.83 -4.91
C GLN A 8 -28.63 -23.42 -4.53
N LEU A 9 -29.95 -23.15 -4.55
CA LEU A 9 -30.50 -21.86 -4.13
C LEU A 9 -30.22 -21.57 -2.65
N HIS A 10 -30.29 -22.59 -1.79
CA HIS A 10 -29.98 -22.47 -0.37
C HIS A 10 -28.50 -22.17 -0.13
N GLN A 11 -27.60 -22.84 -0.86
CA GLN A 11 -26.16 -22.58 -0.80
C GLN A 11 -25.80 -21.17 -1.28
N GLU A 12 -26.39 -20.71 -2.38
CA GLU A 12 -26.19 -19.34 -2.87
C GLU A 12 -26.75 -18.30 -1.90
N ALA A 13 -27.93 -18.52 -1.33
CA ALA A 13 -28.49 -17.65 -0.29
C ALA A 13 -27.63 -17.61 0.98
N SER A 14 -26.98 -18.72 1.34
CA SER A 14 -26.02 -18.77 2.46
C SER A 14 -24.77 -17.96 2.15
N ARG A 15 -24.18 -18.14 0.96
CA ARG A 15 -22.99 -17.37 0.52
C ARG A 15 -23.26 -15.88 0.46
N HIS A 16 -24.43 -15.50 -0.04
CA HIS A 16 -24.85 -14.09 -0.08
C HIS A 16 -24.96 -13.48 1.32
N ARG A 17 -25.54 -14.22 2.28
CA ARG A 17 -25.63 -13.80 3.69
C ARG A 17 -24.25 -13.63 4.31
N GLU A 18 -23.38 -14.62 4.15
CA GLU A 18 -22.00 -14.57 4.67
C GLU A 18 -21.20 -13.42 4.05
N HIS A 19 -21.37 -13.16 2.75
CA HIS A 19 -20.76 -12.00 2.10
C HIS A 19 -21.29 -10.68 2.66
N GLN A 20 -22.61 -10.58 2.91
CA GLN A 20 -23.22 -9.41 3.53
C GLN A 20 -22.75 -9.20 4.98
N GLU A 21 -22.60 -10.26 5.76
CA GLU A 21 -22.07 -10.22 7.13
C GLU A 21 -20.58 -9.81 7.15
N ASN A 22 -19.77 -10.36 6.24
CA ASN A 22 -18.37 -9.98 6.11
C ASN A 22 -18.19 -8.53 5.68
N THR A 23 -18.97 -8.05 4.71
CA THR A 23 -18.91 -6.65 4.27
C THR A 23 -19.36 -5.69 5.38
N THR A 24 -20.43 -6.01 6.10
CA THR A 24 -20.89 -5.19 7.24
C THR A 24 -19.89 -5.18 8.40
N CYS A 25 -19.24 -6.30 8.71
CA CYS A 25 -18.16 -6.37 9.68
C CYS A 25 -16.97 -5.48 9.27
N ARG A 26 -16.57 -5.54 8.00
CA ARG A 26 -15.46 -4.73 7.46
C ARG A 26 -15.76 -3.23 7.55
N LEU A 27 -16.98 -2.81 7.19
CA LEU A 27 -17.42 -1.42 7.31
C LEU A 27 -17.38 -0.93 8.76
N LYS A 28 -17.81 -1.76 9.73
CA LYS A 28 -17.72 -1.41 11.16
C LYS A 28 -16.28 -1.20 11.62
N ASN A 29 -15.35 -2.04 11.17
CA ASN A 29 -13.93 -1.90 11.51
C ASN A 29 -13.32 -0.64 10.86
N GLU A 30 -13.67 -0.35 9.60
CA GLU A 30 -13.25 0.87 8.91
C GLU A 30 -13.80 2.12 9.62
N GLU A 31 -15.05 2.08 10.09
CA GLU A 31 -15.66 3.17 10.85
C GLU A 31 -15.02 3.37 12.23
N GLN A 32 -14.68 2.30 12.95
CA GLN A 32 -13.91 2.40 14.20
C GLN A 32 -12.52 2.98 13.96
N HIS A 33 -11.86 2.59 12.87
CA HIS A 33 -10.57 3.16 12.52
C HIS A 33 -10.67 4.65 12.19
N ARG A 34 -11.70 5.06 11.42
CA ARG A 34 -12.01 6.46 11.13
C ARG A 34 -12.19 7.27 12.42
N MET A 35 -13.02 6.78 13.35
CA MET A 35 -13.24 7.44 14.65
C MET A 35 -11.94 7.60 15.45
N SER A 36 -11.08 6.59 15.47
CA SER A 36 -9.78 6.65 16.14
C SER A 36 -8.84 7.69 15.52
N VAL A 37 -8.83 7.81 14.19
CA VAL A 37 -8.03 8.81 13.49
C VAL A 37 -8.59 10.22 13.73
N GLU A 38 -9.92 10.38 13.74
CA GLU A 38 -10.59 11.64 14.07
C GLU A 38 -10.24 12.11 15.49
N GLU A 39 -10.28 11.22 16.49
CA GLU A 39 -9.89 11.55 17.87
C GLU A 39 -8.41 11.99 17.97
N ARG A 40 -7.51 11.28 17.26
CA ARG A 40 -6.09 11.66 17.21
C ARG A 40 -5.87 13.01 16.53
N LEU A 41 -6.63 13.31 15.48
CA LEU A 41 -6.58 14.58 14.79
C LEU A 41 -7.07 15.72 15.69
N GLU A 42 -8.18 15.50 16.40
CA GLU A 42 -8.69 16.45 17.38
C GLU A 42 -7.65 16.73 18.47
N LYS A 43 -7.04 15.69 19.04
CA LYS A 43 -5.99 15.85 20.04
C LYS A 43 -4.80 16.66 19.51
N ALA A 44 -4.31 16.35 18.30
CA ALA A 44 -3.23 17.10 17.67
C ALA A 44 -3.60 18.57 17.40
N CYS A 45 -4.86 18.84 17.03
CA CYS A 45 -5.36 20.21 16.87
C CYS A 45 -5.34 20.98 18.20
N HIS A 46 -5.74 20.36 19.30
CA HIS A 46 -5.67 20.98 20.63
C HIS A 46 -4.22 21.26 21.06
N GLU A 47 -3.30 20.31 20.83
CA GLU A 47 -1.87 20.48 21.11
C GLU A 47 -1.26 21.63 20.29
N LEU A 48 -1.60 21.72 19.00
CA LEU A 48 -1.17 22.83 18.15
C LEU A 48 -1.72 24.18 18.61
N GLN A 49 -2.98 24.23 19.05
CA GLN A 49 -3.57 25.45 19.61
C GLN A 49 -2.86 25.87 20.90
N HIS A 50 -2.54 24.91 21.78
CA HIS A 50 -1.77 25.17 22.99
C HIS A 50 -0.39 25.74 22.69
N LEU A 51 0.36 25.10 21.78
CA LEU A 51 1.69 25.58 21.36
C LEU A 51 1.64 26.98 20.74
N ARG A 52 0.58 27.30 19.97
CA ARG A 52 0.37 28.66 19.45
C ARG A 52 0.12 29.68 20.55
N ALA A 53 -0.62 29.33 21.60
CA ALA A 53 -0.84 30.20 22.74
C ALA A 53 0.45 30.45 23.53
N GLU A 54 1.27 29.42 23.74
CA GLU A 54 2.59 29.54 24.36
C GLU A 54 3.54 30.39 23.51
N HIS A 55 3.58 30.16 22.20
CA HIS A 55 4.38 30.96 21.26
C HIS A 55 3.98 32.43 21.29
N THR A 56 2.68 32.72 21.33
CA THR A 56 2.16 34.10 21.47
C THR A 56 2.63 34.73 22.78
N THR A 57 2.52 34.00 23.89
CA THR A 57 2.95 34.47 25.22
C THR A 57 4.46 34.76 25.25
N LEU A 58 5.27 33.88 24.67
CA LEU A 58 6.72 34.06 24.54
C LEU A 58 7.04 35.29 23.67
N SER A 59 6.37 35.43 22.53
CA SER A 59 6.56 36.55 21.60
C SER A 59 6.27 37.90 22.28
N GLU A 60 5.18 37.99 23.04
CA GLU A 60 4.85 39.18 23.83
C GLU A 60 5.87 39.46 24.96
N TYR A 61 6.42 38.41 25.58
CA TYR A 61 7.48 38.55 26.56
C TYR A 61 8.77 39.11 25.94
N LEU A 62 9.19 38.59 24.78
CA LEU A 62 10.39 39.06 24.09
C LEU A 62 10.29 40.54 23.67
N VAL A 63 9.11 40.99 23.22
CA VAL A 63 8.87 42.42 22.94
C VAL A 63 8.96 43.28 24.21
N ARG A 64 8.39 42.82 25.32
CA ARG A 64 8.51 43.52 26.62
C ARG A 64 9.96 43.62 27.07
N LEU A 65 10.74 42.55 26.90
CA LEU A 65 12.17 42.52 27.20
C LEU A 65 12.94 43.48 26.29
N ALA A 66 12.66 43.49 24.98
CA ALA A 66 13.27 44.42 24.03
C ALA A 66 13.05 45.89 24.45
N ARG A 67 11.82 46.23 24.86
CA ARG A 67 11.49 47.57 25.37
C ARG A 67 12.26 47.91 26.64
N ALA A 68 12.39 46.96 27.58
CA ALA A 68 13.17 47.16 28.80
C ALA A 68 14.67 47.39 28.52
N LEU A 69 15.21 46.75 27.48
CA LEU A 69 16.59 46.94 27.00
C LEU A 69 16.75 48.13 26.05
N CYS A 70 15.73 49.00 25.95
CA CYS A 70 15.68 50.18 25.08
C CYS A 70 15.99 49.84 23.61
N TRP A 71 15.55 48.67 23.13
CA TRP A 71 15.72 48.27 21.74
C TRP A 71 14.46 48.60 20.93
N SER A 72 14.54 49.68 20.16
CA SER A 72 13.40 50.24 19.41
C SER A 72 13.04 49.48 18.12
N GLU A 73 13.90 48.55 17.68
CA GLU A 73 13.69 47.80 16.42
C GLU A 73 12.70 46.63 16.59
N CYS A 74 12.37 46.25 17.83
CA CYS A 74 11.37 45.23 18.14
C CYS A 74 10.10 45.89 18.70
N SER A 75 9.28 46.46 17.82
CA SER A 75 8.06 47.18 18.20
C SER A 75 6.84 46.28 18.39
N GLU A 76 6.80 45.14 17.68
CA GLU A 76 5.66 44.22 17.60
C GLU A 76 6.09 42.76 17.76
N PRO A 77 5.21 41.88 18.30
CA PRO A 77 5.51 40.47 18.48
C PRO A 77 5.65 39.75 17.13
N PRO A 78 6.62 38.83 16.98
CA PRO A 78 6.74 37.99 15.79
C PRO A 78 5.43 37.28 15.46
N ALA A 79 5.10 37.18 14.17
CA ALA A 79 3.87 36.52 13.73
C ALA A 79 3.83 35.05 14.19
N PRO A 80 2.64 34.49 14.48
CA PRO A 80 2.51 33.10 14.92
C PRO A 80 3.20 32.12 13.96
N GLY A 81 4.07 31.26 14.49
CA GLY A 81 4.88 30.31 13.69
C GLY A 81 6.20 30.88 13.15
N SER A 82 6.48 32.16 13.39
CA SER A 82 7.83 32.72 13.14
C SER A 82 8.80 32.20 14.18
N ASP A 83 10.01 31.90 13.76
CA ASP A 83 11.07 31.46 14.66
C ASP A 83 11.49 32.61 15.60
N THR A 84 11.30 32.41 16.91
CA THR A 84 11.63 33.38 17.95
C THR A 84 13.03 33.17 18.53
N THR A 85 13.75 32.12 18.12
CA THR A 85 15.09 31.80 18.65
C THR A 85 16.09 32.92 18.39
N ILE A 86 16.18 33.40 17.14
CA ILE A 86 17.08 34.49 16.74
C ILE A 86 16.78 35.77 17.52
N LEU A 87 15.50 36.09 17.73
CA LEU A 87 15.10 37.25 18.54
C LEU A 87 15.50 37.08 20.01
N GLY A 88 15.32 35.88 20.56
CA GLY A 88 15.77 35.54 21.92
C GLY A 88 17.28 35.66 22.09
N GLU A 89 18.06 35.10 21.17
CA GLU A 89 19.52 35.14 21.20
C GLU A 89 20.07 36.56 21.09
N THR A 90 19.54 37.35 20.16
CA THR A 90 19.94 38.76 19.99
C THR A 90 19.62 39.62 21.23
N LEU A 91 18.49 39.37 21.89
CA LEU A 91 18.14 40.02 23.16
C LEU A 91 19.09 39.62 24.30
N LEU A 92 19.45 38.34 24.38
CA LEU A 92 20.38 37.82 25.39
C LEU A 92 21.79 38.42 25.22
N GLU A 93 22.32 38.43 24.00
CA GLU A 93 23.62 39.06 23.72
C GLU A 93 23.63 40.55 24.09
N ARG A 94 22.53 41.26 23.81
CA ARG A 94 22.41 42.68 24.17
C ARG A 94 22.36 42.87 25.68
N ALA A 95 21.61 42.04 26.41
CA ALA A 95 21.58 42.08 27.86
C ALA A 95 22.97 41.82 28.47
N GLU A 96 23.74 40.89 27.91
CA GLU A 96 25.12 40.62 28.33
C GLU A 96 26.07 41.80 28.08
N ARG A 97 25.98 42.46 26.91
CA ARG A 97 26.73 43.70 26.61
C ARG A 97 26.39 44.84 27.58
N LEU A 98 25.12 44.97 27.97
CA LEU A 98 24.69 45.98 28.95
C LEU A 98 25.17 45.67 30.37
N ALA A 99 25.15 44.41 30.78
CA ALA A 99 25.66 43.98 32.08
C ALA A 99 27.18 44.22 32.21
N THR A 100 27.95 43.83 31.21
CA THR A 100 29.42 44.03 31.18
C THR A 100 29.81 45.52 31.17
N HIS A 101 29.04 46.39 30.51
CA HIS A 101 29.27 47.84 30.54
C HIS A 101 28.96 48.44 31.93
N HIS A 102 27.98 47.92 32.66
CA HIS A 102 27.65 48.36 34.01
C HIS A 102 28.75 47.98 35.02
N ASP A 103 29.34 46.79 34.88
CA ASP A 103 30.43 46.32 35.75
C ASP A 103 31.74 47.11 35.54
N HIS A 104 32.02 47.59 34.32
CA HIS A 104 33.19 48.44 34.05
C HIS A 104 33.04 49.87 34.57
N HIS A 105 31.82 50.42 34.62
CA HIS A 105 31.58 51.76 35.17
C HIS A 105 31.66 51.78 36.71
N ASN A 106 31.15 50.74 37.38
CA ASN A 106 31.23 50.62 38.85
C ASN A 106 32.66 50.38 39.36
N CYS A 107 33.53 49.78 38.54
CA CYS A 107 34.94 49.58 38.89
C CYS A 107 35.74 50.90 38.86
N TRP A 108 35.38 51.85 37.99
CA TRP A 108 36.00 53.18 37.94
C TRP A 108 35.50 54.12 39.05
N GLU A 109 34.24 54.01 39.49
CA GLU A 109 33.73 54.84 40.60
C GLU A 109 34.23 54.37 41.98
N LEU A 110 34.45 53.07 42.20
CA LEU A 110 35.07 52.59 43.45
C LEU A 110 36.59 52.87 43.52
N ALA A 111 37.27 53.02 42.38
CA ALA A 111 38.70 53.31 42.34
C ALA A 111 39.04 54.78 42.63
N ASN A 112 38.08 55.71 42.52
CA ASN A 112 38.32 57.15 42.68
C ASN A 112 37.99 57.71 44.08
N HIS A 113 37.60 56.86 45.04
CA HIS A 113 37.31 57.26 46.43
C HIS A 113 38.34 56.78 47.45
N HIS A 114 39.54 56.38 47.04
CA HIS A 114 40.67 56.08 47.93
C HIS A 114 41.84 57.03 47.69
N SER A 115 41.62 58.31 47.98
CA SER A 115 42.72 59.23 48.28
C SER A 115 42.26 60.29 49.28
N HIS A 116 43.13 60.55 50.26
CA HIS A 116 43.07 61.62 51.26
C HIS A 116 42.18 61.43 52.48
N SER A 117 42.79 60.86 53.54
CA SER A 117 42.94 61.62 54.79
C SER A 117 44.09 61.07 55.62
N HIS A 118 45.30 61.54 55.32
CA HIS A 118 46.33 61.70 56.35
C HIS A 118 45.93 62.91 57.18
N SER A 119 45.64 62.70 58.47
CA SER A 119 45.61 63.79 59.43
C SER A 119 46.44 63.42 60.65
N HIS A 120 47.67 63.95 60.64
CA HIS A 120 48.52 64.11 61.80
C HIS A 120 47.82 64.95 62.85
N HIS A 121 47.53 64.38 64.03
CA HIS A 121 47.39 65.17 65.25
C HIS A 121 48.32 64.63 66.33
N HIS A 122 49.50 65.25 66.37
CA HIS A 122 50.36 65.36 67.53
C HIS A 122 49.57 66.01 68.69
N SER A 123 49.22 65.23 69.71
CA SER A 123 48.79 65.79 71.00
C SER A 123 49.95 65.73 71.99
N HIS A 124 50.48 66.92 72.21
CA HIS A 124 51.47 67.30 73.21
C HIS A 124 51.25 66.62 74.58
N LEU A 125 52.28 65.93 75.05
CA LEU A 125 52.54 65.67 76.46
C LEU A 125 52.64 66.99 77.24
N PRO A 126 51.92 67.19 78.35
CA PRO A 126 52.21 68.28 79.26
C PRO A 126 53.51 67.96 80.01
N LYS A 127 54.52 68.81 79.78
CA LYS A 127 55.75 68.89 80.56
C LYS A 127 55.38 69.14 82.04
N LEU A 128 55.43 68.09 82.87
CA LEU A 128 55.50 68.28 84.31
C LEU A 128 56.92 68.77 84.66
N ARG A 129 56.96 70.08 84.93
CA ARG A 129 58.05 70.83 85.52
C ARG A 129 58.59 70.09 86.74
N ARG A 130 59.83 69.60 86.63
CA ARG A 130 60.63 69.05 87.72
C ARG A 130 60.94 70.18 88.71
N GLU A 131 60.17 70.28 89.77
CA GLU A 131 60.56 71.14 90.90
C GLU A 131 61.67 70.46 91.70
N ARG A 132 62.72 71.27 91.86
CA ARG A 132 63.81 71.29 92.84
C ARG A 132 63.89 70.13 93.84
N SER A 133 65.07 69.52 93.84
CA SER A 133 65.70 68.82 94.96
C SER A 133 65.58 69.65 96.24
N CYS A 134 64.91 69.12 97.26
CA CYS A 134 65.02 69.58 98.64
C CYS A 134 65.97 68.64 99.39
N THR A 135 67.27 68.77 99.13
CA THR A 135 68.30 68.41 100.09
C THR A 135 68.49 69.63 100.98
N ASP A 136 67.67 69.71 102.02
CA ASP A 136 67.93 70.40 103.30
C ASP A 136 66.61 70.63 104.03
N LEU A 137 66.23 69.66 104.86
CA LEU A 137 65.27 69.88 105.94
C LEU A 137 65.78 69.23 107.23
N PRO A 138 65.59 69.90 108.39
CA PRO A 138 66.21 69.57 109.65
C PRO A 138 65.60 68.31 110.29
N MET A 139 66.38 67.61 111.10
CA MET A 139 66.07 66.38 111.85
C MET A 139 64.95 66.54 112.92
N LYS A 140 63.76 67.04 112.54
CA LYS A 140 62.50 67.02 113.32
C LYS A 140 61.23 66.77 112.47
N GLU A 141 61.36 66.34 111.20
CA GLU A 141 60.23 66.10 110.27
C GLU A 141 60.16 64.65 109.71
N SER A 142 60.82 63.70 110.36
CA SER A 142 60.94 62.28 109.95
C SER A 142 59.58 61.58 109.72
N THR A 143 58.54 61.98 110.46
CA THR A 143 57.18 61.45 110.33
C THR A 143 56.45 61.95 109.07
N ALA A 144 56.65 63.21 108.66
CA ALA A 144 56.00 63.79 107.48
C ALA A 144 56.57 63.19 106.18
N LEU A 145 57.89 63.02 106.11
CA LEU A 145 58.57 62.37 105.00
C LEU A 145 58.14 60.90 104.85
N TYR A 146 58.07 60.17 105.96
CA TYR A 146 57.59 58.78 105.97
C TYR A 146 56.13 58.65 105.52
N ASN A 147 55.25 59.55 105.96
CA ASN A 147 53.86 59.60 105.53
C ASN A 147 53.72 59.87 104.02
N LEU A 148 54.54 60.77 103.48
CA LEU A 148 54.55 61.05 102.04
C LEU A 148 55.11 59.88 101.23
N GLN A 149 56.18 59.23 101.69
CA GLN A 149 56.72 58.02 101.07
C GLN A 149 55.69 56.87 101.06
N ARG A 150 54.98 56.65 102.17
CA ARG A 150 53.87 55.69 102.25
C ARG A 150 52.75 56.03 101.27
N ARG A 151 52.38 57.31 101.17
CA ARG A 151 51.36 57.80 100.22
C ARG A 151 51.77 57.53 98.76
N VAL A 152 53.02 57.81 98.40
CA VAL A 152 53.57 57.52 97.07
C VAL A 152 53.55 56.02 96.78
N ARG A 153 53.90 55.16 97.75
CA ARG A 153 53.84 53.70 97.59
C ARG A 153 52.42 53.20 97.31
N VAL A 154 51.45 53.64 98.13
CA VAL A 154 50.03 53.29 97.94
C VAL A 154 49.50 53.78 96.59
N LEU A 155 49.85 55.00 96.18
CA LEU A 155 49.44 55.53 94.88
C LEU A 155 50.06 54.74 93.71
N ARG A 156 51.33 54.33 93.82
CA ARG A 156 51.97 53.46 92.82
C ARG A 156 51.28 52.10 92.72
N GLU A 157 50.97 51.48 93.85
CA GLU A 157 50.21 50.22 93.88
C GLU A 157 48.80 50.38 93.29
N GLN A 158 48.12 51.50 93.54
CA GLN A 158 46.81 51.79 92.93
C GLN A 158 46.91 51.96 91.42
N VAL A 159 47.95 52.63 90.92
CA VAL A 159 48.21 52.76 89.48
C VAL A 159 48.48 51.40 88.86
N GLN A 160 49.37 50.58 89.45
CA GLN A 160 49.64 49.23 88.97
C GLN A 160 48.39 48.33 88.94
N ARG A 161 47.52 48.42 89.96
CA ARG A 161 46.23 47.70 89.99
C ARG A 161 45.30 48.16 88.87
N ARG A 162 45.23 49.47 88.60
CA ARG A 162 44.43 50.02 87.50
C ARG A 162 44.98 49.62 86.15
N ASP A 163 46.29 49.63 85.95
CA ASP A 163 46.92 49.21 84.71
C ASP A 163 46.65 47.73 84.40
N LEU A 164 46.77 46.85 85.41
CA LEU A 164 46.39 45.44 85.28
C LEU A 164 44.90 45.29 84.96
N HIS A 165 44.03 46.05 85.62
CA HIS A 165 42.59 46.00 85.35
C HIS A 165 42.26 46.45 83.91
N LEU A 166 42.86 47.54 83.43
CA LEU A 166 42.72 48.02 82.06
C LEU A 166 43.21 46.98 81.05
N GLU A 167 44.34 46.34 81.33
CA GLU A 167 44.89 45.28 80.49
C GLU A 167 43.94 44.07 80.40
N LEU A 168 43.36 43.64 81.53
CA LEU A 168 42.35 42.57 81.56
C LEU A 168 41.08 42.96 80.79
N LEU A 169 40.62 44.21 80.90
CA LEU A 169 39.46 44.69 80.15
C LEU A 169 39.74 44.74 78.64
N ARG A 170 40.92 45.20 78.21
CA ARG A 170 41.32 45.18 76.80
C ARG A 170 41.33 43.75 76.24
N ARG A 171 41.89 42.79 76.97
CA ARG A 171 41.86 41.37 76.58
C ARG A 171 40.43 40.84 76.51
N LYS A 172 39.57 41.19 77.47
CA LYS A 172 38.16 40.79 77.44
C LYS A 172 37.44 41.36 76.22
N ILE A 173 37.68 42.63 75.87
CA ILE A 173 37.13 43.27 74.66
C ILE A 173 37.62 42.54 73.41
N ALA A 174 38.93 42.29 73.29
CA ALA A 174 39.50 41.56 72.15
C ALA A 174 38.87 40.17 71.97
N LEU A 175 38.70 39.41 73.07
CA LEU A 175 38.03 38.11 73.03
C LEU A 175 36.56 38.21 72.61
N LEU A 176 35.84 39.25 73.03
CA LEU A 176 34.45 39.46 72.64
C LEU A 176 34.34 39.82 71.15
N GLU A 177 35.26 40.65 70.64
CA GLU A 177 35.33 41.00 69.23
C GLU A 177 35.70 39.77 68.36
N ASP A 178 36.67 38.97 68.78
CA ASP A 178 37.02 37.71 68.10
C ASP A 178 35.86 36.72 68.10
N ASN A 179 35.14 36.59 69.22
CA ASN A 179 33.97 35.73 69.30
C ASN A 179 32.84 36.22 68.37
N ALA A 180 32.63 37.54 68.29
CA ALA A 180 31.66 38.14 67.37
C ALA A 180 32.04 37.88 65.92
N ARG A 181 33.31 38.11 65.54
CA ARG A 181 33.84 37.80 64.20
C ARG A 181 33.65 36.32 63.85
N GLY A 182 34.01 35.41 64.77
CA GLY A 182 33.85 33.97 64.58
C GLY A 182 32.39 33.56 64.37
N LYS A 183 31.45 34.14 65.13
CA LYS A 183 30.01 33.90 64.93
C LYS A 183 29.52 34.37 63.57
N THR A 184 29.93 35.55 63.13
CA THR A 184 29.57 36.06 61.79
C THR A 184 30.09 35.14 60.68
N MET A 185 31.33 34.66 60.80
CA MET A 185 31.93 33.76 59.81
C MET A 185 31.21 32.39 59.74
N LEU A 186 30.90 31.78 60.90
CA LEU A 186 30.13 30.54 60.95
C LEU A 186 28.71 30.71 60.40
N GLN A 187 28.09 31.87 60.66
CA GLN A 187 26.78 32.21 60.13
C GLN A 187 26.81 32.29 58.58
N THR A 188 27.82 32.95 58.01
CA THR A 188 27.99 33.02 56.55
C THR A 188 28.22 31.64 55.93
N GLU A 189 29.09 30.81 56.52
CA GLU A 189 29.33 29.44 56.03
C GLU A 189 28.07 28.57 56.07
N ARG A 190 27.26 28.72 57.13
CA ARG A 190 25.98 28.03 57.26
C ARG A 190 25.00 28.46 56.18
N ASP A 191 24.88 29.77 55.94
CA ASP A 191 23.95 30.30 54.94
C ASP A 191 24.37 29.89 53.51
N GLU A 192 25.67 29.84 53.22
CA GLU A 192 26.20 29.29 51.97
C GLU A 192 25.93 27.78 51.82
N ALA A 193 26.14 27.00 52.88
CA ALA A 193 25.86 25.56 52.86
C ALA A 193 24.37 25.28 52.60
N VAL A 194 23.47 26.06 53.22
CA VAL A 194 22.03 26.00 52.97
C VAL A 194 21.70 26.39 51.52
N HIS A 195 22.34 27.43 50.98
CA HIS A 195 22.14 27.82 49.59
C HIS A 195 22.56 26.71 48.61
N ARG A 196 23.75 26.11 48.82
CA ARG A 196 24.23 24.97 48.02
C ARG A 196 23.30 23.76 48.12
N ALA A 197 22.83 23.43 49.32
CA ALA A 197 21.87 22.33 49.52
C ALA A 197 20.56 22.57 48.75
N ARG A 198 20.01 23.80 48.81
CA ARG A 198 18.80 24.17 48.05
C ARG A 198 19.01 24.08 46.53
N LYS A 199 20.16 24.53 46.03
CA LYS A 199 20.50 24.43 44.60
C LYS A 199 20.59 22.97 44.15
N ASN A 200 21.27 22.13 44.95
CA ASN A 200 21.39 20.70 44.65
C ASN A 200 20.05 19.97 44.70
N SER A 201 19.15 20.31 45.64
CA SER A 201 17.78 19.75 45.69
C SER A 201 17.02 20.05 44.40
N LYS A 202 17.02 21.31 43.96
CA LYS A 202 16.35 21.71 42.70
C LYS A 202 16.94 20.99 41.49
N ASN A 203 18.26 20.79 41.46
CA ASN A 203 18.89 20.02 40.38
C ASN A 203 18.48 18.54 40.43
N ALA A 204 18.45 17.93 41.61
CA ALA A 204 18.00 16.55 41.78
C ALA A 204 16.55 16.37 41.31
N GLU A 205 15.65 17.29 41.68
CA GLU A 205 14.24 17.31 41.23
C GLU A 205 14.14 17.39 39.70
N ARG A 206 14.89 18.29 39.06
CA ARG A 206 14.93 18.40 37.58
C ARG A 206 15.41 17.11 36.94
N THR A 207 16.51 16.53 37.43
CA THR A 207 17.04 15.28 36.87
C THR A 207 16.11 14.09 37.10
N ALA A 208 15.40 14.05 38.23
CA ALA A 208 14.40 13.02 38.51
C ALA A 208 13.20 13.13 37.56
N GLN A 209 12.76 14.36 37.28
CA GLN A 209 11.68 14.62 36.32
C GLN A 209 12.09 14.19 34.90
N GLN A 210 13.28 14.59 34.44
CA GLN A 210 13.83 14.16 33.14
C GLN A 210 13.95 12.64 33.04
N LEU A 211 14.41 11.96 34.10
CA LEU A 211 14.47 10.50 34.14
C LEU A 211 13.07 9.87 34.01
N SER A 212 12.06 10.47 34.63
CA SER A 212 10.67 10.01 34.53
C SER A 212 10.14 10.13 33.09
N GLU A 213 10.38 11.28 32.45
CA GLU A 213 9.99 11.54 31.06
C GLU A 213 10.66 10.57 30.08
N VAL A 214 11.96 10.35 30.21
CA VAL A 214 12.70 9.39 29.36
C VAL A 214 12.20 7.96 29.59
N LYS A 215 11.84 7.58 30.82
CA LYS A 215 11.23 6.26 31.09
C LYS A 215 9.86 6.13 30.43
N ALA A 216 9.04 7.18 30.45
CA ALA A 216 7.75 7.19 29.78
C ALA A 216 7.91 7.02 28.25
N GLN A 217 8.82 7.79 27.65
CA GLN A 217 9.16 7.67 26.22
C GLN A 217 9.68 6.27 25.86
N LEU A 218 10.52 5.67 26.72
CA LEU A 218 11.00 4.30 26.51
C LEU A 218 9.85 3.28 26.49
N VAL A 219 8.86 3.43 27.37
CA VAL A 219 7.68 2.57 27.38
C VAL A 219 6.87 2.77 26.11
N GLU A 220 6.64 4.01 25.69
CA GLU A 220 5.91 4.32 24.46
C GLU A 220 6.57 3.70 23.22
N VAL A 221 7.89 3.88 23.05
CA VAL A 221 8.64 3.28 21.94
C VAL A 221 8.58 1.76 21.97
N LYS A 222 8.62 1.13 23.15
CA LYS A 222 8.44 -0.32 23.28
C LYS A 222 7.05 -0.77 22.85
N THR A 223 6.01 -0.02 23.20
CA THR A 223 4.63 -0.29 22.76
C THR A 223 4.52 -0.18 21.24
N GLN A 224 5.05 0.89 20.65
CA GLN A 224 5.08 1.08 19.19
C GLN A 224 5.84 -0.04 18.47
N LEU A 225 6.94 -0.53 19.06
CA LEU A 225 7.70 -1.65 18.49
C LEU A 225 6.90 -2.95 18.50
N ASN A 226 6.14 -3.20 19.57
CA ASN A 226 5.24 -4.35 19.65
C ASN A 226 4.11 -4.25 18.61
N GLU A 227 3.46 -3.09 18.50
CA GLU A 227 2.43 -2.84 17.49
C GLU A 227 2.96 -3.02 16.06
N ALA A 228 4.17 -2.52 15.77
CA ALA A 228 4.84 -2.73 14.48
C ALA A 228 5.10 -4.21 14.19
N SER A 229 5.42 -5.01 15.22
CA SER A 229 5.61 -6.45 15.07
C SER A 229 4.30 -7.16 14.75
N ASP A 230 3.18 -6.76 15.36
CA ASP A 230 1.85 -7.30 15.07
C ASP A 230 1.41 -6.95 13.64
N TYR A 231 1.61 -5.70 13.21
CA TYR A 231 1.32 -5.29 11.83
C TYR A 231 2.12 -6.09 10.81
N LYS A 232 3.40 -6.39 11.10
CA LYS A 232 4.24 -7.24 10.26
C LYS A 232 3.69 -8.66 10.16
N ILE A 233 3.24 -9.25 11.27
CA ILE A 233 2.64 -10.60 11.29
C ILE A 233 1.38 -10.60 10.40
N THR A 234 0.45 -9.66 10.61
CA THR A 234 -0.78 -9.60 9.82
C THR A 234 -0.50 -9.34 8.33
N ALA A 235 0.49 -8.52 8.00
CA ALA A 235 0.89 -8.28 6.61
C ALA A 235 1.41 -9.56 5.94
N LEU A 236 2.21 -10.36 6.65
CA LEU A 236 2.71 -11.64 6.14
C LEU A 236 1.57 -12.67 5.96
N GLU A 237 0.59 -12.71 6.87
CA GLU A 237 -0.58 -13.56 6.73
C GLU A 237 -1.44 -13.17 5.53
N ARG A 238 -1.65 -11.86 5.32
CA ARG A 238 -2.35 -11.35 4.13
C ARG A 238 -1.59 -11.68 2.84
N ALA A 239 -0.27 -11.54 2.82
CA ALA A 239 0.55 -11.89 1.67
C ALA A 239 0.43 -13.38 1.32
N ARG A 240 0.53 -14.28 2.32
CA ARG A 240 0.28 -15.71 2.13
C ARG A 240 -1.11 -15.98 1.58
N LYS A 241 -2.13 -15.25 2.06
CA LYS A 241 -3.49 -15.41 1.55
C LYS A 241 -3.64 -14.96 0.10
N CYS A 242 -2.96 -13.89 -0.30
CA CYS A 242 -2.90 -13.46 -1.69
C CYS A 242 -2.26 -14.54 -2.57
N ASP A 243 -1.14 -15.12 -2.15
CA ASP A 243 -0.46 -16.19 -2.89
C ASP A 243 -1.35 -17.43 -3.07
N GLU A 244 -2.05 -17.86 -2.01
CA GLU A 244 -3.03 -18.95 -2.07
C GLU A 244 -4.16 -18.67 -3.07
N LEU A 245 -4.74 -17.46 -3.01
CA LEU A 245 -5.82 -17.06 -3.91
C LEU A 245 -5.35 -16.95 -5.35
N GLN A 246 -4.13 -16.47 -5.58
CA GLN A 246 -3.53 -16.39 -6.90
C GLN A 246 -3.27 -17.79 -7.49
N ALA A 247 -2.78 -18.73 -6.69
CA ALA A 247 -2.64 -20.13 -7.12
C ALA A 247 -4.00 -20.73 -7.51
N ARG A 248 -5.03 -20.50 -6.69
CA ARG A 248 -6.42 -20.95 -6.97
C ARG A 248 -6.98 -20.34 -8.25
N LEU A 249 -6.71 -19.07 -8.52
CA LEU A 249 -7.11 -18.41 -9.76
C LEU A 249 -6.45 -19.06 -10.97
N CYS A 250 -5.14 -19.30 -10.93
CA CYS A 250 -4.42 -19.99 -12.00
C CYS A 250 -4.99 -21.40 -12.27
N GLU A 251 -5.32 -22.17 -11.22
CA GLU A 251 -5.95 -23.49 -11.37
C GLU A 251 -7.32 -23.39 -12.07
N LEU A 252 -8.14 -22.41 -11.70
CA LEU A 252 -9.46 -22.18 -12.30
C LEU A 252 -9.36 -21.71 -13.76
N GLU A 253 -8.37 -20.88 -14.09
CA GLU A 253 -8.11 -20.44 -15.46
C GLU A 253 -7.71 -21.60 -16.37
N ASN A 254 -6.78 -22.44 -15.90
CA ASN A 254 -6.37 -23.66 -16.62
C ASN A 254 -7.56 -24.60 -16.87
N GLU A 255 -8.40 -24.80 -15.87
CA GLU A 255 -9.60 -25.63 -16.00
C GLU A 255 -10.63 -25.02 -16.95
N ARG A 256 -10.81 -23.68 -16.91
CA ARG A 256 -11.66 -22.95 -17.87
C ARG A 256 -11.18 -23.17 -19.30
N GLU A 257 -9.88 -23.00 -19.56
CA GLU A 257 -9.30 -23.20 -20.89
C GLU A 257 -9.48 -24.63 -21.39
N ARG A 258 -9.25 -25.62 -20.51
CA ARG A 258 -9.50 -27.03 -20.82
C ARG A 258 -10.95 -27.29 -21.23
N LEU A 259 -11.92 -26.77 -20.46
CA LEU A 259 -13.35 -26.94 -20.75
C LEU A 259 -13.78 -26.22 -22.02
N VAL A 260 -13.26 -25.01 -22.28
CA VAL A 260 -13.50 -24.28 -23.53
C VAL A 260 -12.97 -25.06 -24.74
N GLY A 261 -11.78 -25.64 -24.63
CA GLY A 261 -11.20 -26.51 -25.66
C GLY A 261 -12.07 -27.75 -25.93
N GLN A 262 -12.54 -28.42 -24.88
CA GLN A 262 -13.46 -29.56 -25.01
C GLN A 262 -14.78 -29.15 -25.68
N LEU A 263 -15.36 -28.02 -25.30
CA LEU A 263 -16.59 -27.50 -25.91
C LEU A 263 -16.39 -27.21 -27.41
N ALA A 264 -15.25 -26.63 -27.79
CA ALA A 264 -14.91 -26.38 -29.19
C ALA A 264 -14.81 -27.69 -29.99
N ALA A 265 -14.16 -28.72 -29.43
CA ALA A 265 -14.07 -30.04 -30.05
C ALA A 265 -15.46 -30.68 -30.22
N TYR A 266 -16.32 -30.63 -29.20
CA TYR A 266 -17.70 -31.13 -29.30
C TYR A 266 -18.52 -30.39 -30.35
N LYS A 267 -18.40 -29.06 -30.43
CA LYS A 267 -19.07 -28.25 -31.46
C LYS A 267 -18.59 -28.62 -32.87
N SER A 268 -17.29 -28.82 -33.06
CA SER A 268 -16.72 -29.23 -34.36
C SER A 268 -17.23 -30.62 -34.79
N ARG A 269 -17.22 -31.58 -33.85
CA ARG A 269 -17.74 -32.93 -34.08
C ARG A 269 -19.23 -32.93 -34.41
N ALA A 270 -20.03 -32.12 -33.71
CA ALA A 270 -21.46 -31.98 -33.98
C ALA A 270 -21.73 -31.40 -35.38
N ARG A 271 -21.00 -30.35 -35.78
CA ARG A 271 -21.10 -29.78 -37.14
C ARG A 271 -20.74 -30.82 -38.21
N SER A 272 -19.63 -31.52 -38.04
CA SER A 272 -19.18 -32.56 -38.97
C SER A 272 -20.21 -33.69 -39.11
N ALA A 273 -20.85 -34.10 -38.01
CA ALA A 273 -21.90 -35.12 -38.05
C ALA A 273 -23.16 -34.66 -38.80
N VAL A 274 -23.56 -33.39 -38.64
CA VAL A 274 -24.69 -32.79 -39.38
C VAL A 274 -24.37 -32.71 -40.87
N GLU A 275 -23.18 -32.25 -41.23
CA GLU A 275 -22.73 -32.12 -42.61
C GLU A 275 -22.64 -33.48 -43.30
N SER A 276 -22.01 -34.48 -42.67
CA SER A 276 -21.98 -35.86 -43.19
C SER A 276 -23.37 -36.48 -43.36
N SER A 277 -24.29 -36.21 -42.44
CA SER A 277 -25.69 -36.64 -42.55
C SER A 277 -26.43 -35.95 -43.69
N HIS A 278 -26.15 -34.66 -43.93
CA HIS A 278 -26.71 -33.91 -45.04
C HIS A 278 -26.18 -34.42 -46.39
N GLU A 279 -24.87 -34.59 -46.53
CA GLU A 279 -24.25 -35.18 -47.73
C GLU A 279 -24.81 -36.57 -48.05
N ARG A 280 -25.03 -37.41 -47.03
CA ARG A 280 -25.66 -38.72 -47.22
C ARG A 280 -27.08 -38.59 -47.77
N ARG A 281 -27.90 -37.70 -47.18
CA ARG A 281 -29.26 -37.45 -47.65
C ARG A 281 -29.29 -36.94 -49.08
N VAL A 282 -28.42 -36.00 -49.42
CA VAL A 282 -28.28 -35.48 -50.80
C VAL A 282 -27.91 -36.61 -51.76
N ARG A 283 -26.94 -37.47 -51.41
CA ARG A 283 -26.57 -38.63 -52.24
C ARG A 283 -27.73 -39.62 -52.42
N ASP A 284 -28.45 -39.94 -51.33
CA ASP A 284 -29.58 -40.85 -51.38
C ASP A 284 -30.74 -40.27 -52.22
N GLU A 285 -30.98 -38.97 -52.14
CA GLU A 285 -31.97 -38.26 -52.97
C GLU A 285 -31.62 -38.28 -54.46
N HIS A 286 -30.34 -38.07 -54.82
CA HIS A 286 -29.85 -38.21 -56.19
C HIS A 286 -30.01 -39.66 -56.71
N ALA A 287 -29.72 -40.66 -55.87
CA ALA A 287 -29.93 -42.05 -56.24
C ALA A 287 -31.41 -42.38 -56.47
N ILE A 288 -32.30 -41.89 -55.59
CA ILE A 288 -33.75 -42.09 -55.72
C ILE A 288 -34.30 -41.41 -56.98
N THR A 289 -33.89 -40.18 -57.27
CA THR A 289 -34.31 -39.46 -58.47
C THR A 289 -33.86 -40.18 -59.74
N HIS A 290 -32.59 -40.59 -59.82
CA HIS A 290 -32.08 -41.40 -60.93
C HIS A 290 -32.86 -42.71 -61.11
N LEU A 291 -33.14 -43.45 -60.04
CA LEU A 291 -33.94 -44.68 -60.11
C LEU A 291 -35.38 -44.42 -60.57
N ARG A 292 -35.99 -43.28 -60.18
CA ARG A 292 -37.32 -42.88 -60.66
C ARG A 292 -37.30 -42.56 -62.15
N ASP A 293 -36.25 -41.93 -62.65
CA ASP A 293 -36.09 -41.62 -64.07
C ASP A 293 -35.89 -42.89 -64.90
N GLU A 294 -35.02 -43.80 -64.45
CA GLU A 294 -34.84 -45.13 -65.07
C GLU A 294 -36.15 -45.93 -65.09
N MET A 295 -36.89 -45.94 -63.99
CA MET A 295 -38.19 -46.60 -63.89
C MET A 295 -39.19 -46.01 -64.88
N SER A 296 -39.21 -44.67 -65.02
CA SER A 296 -40.09 -43.97 -65.97
C SER A 296 -39.70 -44.28 -67.41
N ARG A 297 -38.40 -44.34 -67.72
CA ARG A 297 -37.88 -44.75 -69.03
C ARG A 297 -38.28 -46.18 -69.37
N ILE A 298 -38.08 -47.12 -68.43
CA ILE A 298 -38.47 -48.53 -68.61
C ILE A 298 -39.99 -48.66 -68.82
N LYS A 299 -40.81 -47.93 -68.06
CA LYS A 299 -42.27 -47.90 -68.28
C LYS A 299 -42.64 -47.42 -69.68
N SER A 300 -41.99 -46.36 -70.17
CA SER A 300 -42.21 -45.86 -71.54
C SER A 300 -41.82 -46.91 -72.57
N GLN A 301 -40.64 -47.51 -72.44
CA GLN A 301 -40.17 -48.58 -73.33
C GLN A 301 -41.09 -49.80 -73.31
N LEU A 302 -41.61 -50.16 -72.14
CA LEU A 302 -42.58 -51.25 -71.99
C LEU A 302 -43.90 -50.90 -72.69
N ALA A 303 -44.40 -49.67 -72.55
CA ALA A 303 -45.60 -49.23 -73.26
C ALA A 303 -45.42 -49.26 -74.80
N ASP A 304 -44.28 -48.79 -75.30
CA ASP A 304 -43.95 -48.80 -76.73
C ASP A 304 -43.85 -50.22 -77.30
N THR A 305 -43.16 -51.12 -76.60
CA THR A 305 -43.06 -52.53 -76.99
C THR A 305 -44.43 -53.22 -76.97
N ASN A 306 -45.26 -52.94 -75.97
CA ASN A 306 -46.61 -53.48 -75.88
C ASN A 306 -47.54 -52.93 -76.99
N HIS A 307 -47.36 -51.66 -77.37
CA HIS A 307 -48.06 -51.07 -78.51
C HIS A 307 -47.66 -51.74 -79.84
N ARG A 308 -46.35 -51.94 -80.08
CA ARG A 308 -45.85 -52.66 -81.26
C ARG A 308 -46.35 -54.11 -81.30
N LEU A 309 -46.37 -54.79 -80.16
CA LEU A 309 -46.89 -56.16 -80.05
C LEU A 309 -48.40 -56.21 -80.38
N SER A 310 -49.17 -55.24 -79.88
CA SER A 310 -50.60 -55.11 -80.19
C SER A 310 -50.84 -54.88 -81.69
N GLN A 311 -50.03 -54.04 -82.35
CA GLN A 311 -50.08 -53.84 -83.80
C GLN A 311 -49.75 -55.13 -84.57
N LEU A 312 -48.71 -55.86 -84.16
CA LEU A 312 -48.33 -57.14 -84.77
C LEU A 312 -49.43 -58.20 -84.58
N GLN A 313 -50.08 -58.24 -83.42
CA GLN A 313 -51.24 -59.10 -83.18
C GLN A 313 -52.40 -58.73 -84.09
N ALA A 314 -52.75 -57.45 -84.20
CA ALA A 314 -53.81 -56.98 -85.10
C ALA A 314 -53.52 -57.32 -86.57
N PHE A 315 -52.25 -57.17 -86.99
CA PHE A 315 -51.78 -57.58 -88.31
C PHE A 315 -51.91 -59.10 -88.49
N ARG A 316 -51.42 -59.90 -87.54
CA ARG A 316 -51.57 -61.37 -87.53
C ARG A 316 -53.03 -61.77 -87.69
N THR A 317 -53.94 -61.19 -86.91
CA THR A 317 -55.38 -61.50 -86.98
C THR A 317 -55.96 -61.13 -88.34
N SER A 318 -55.55 -60.00 -88.93
CA SER A 318 -56.02 -59.56 -90.25
C SER A 318 -55.56 -60.50 -91.35
N VAL A 319 -54.29 -60.91 -91.31
CA VAL A 319 -53.71 -61.90 -92.23
C VAL A 319 -54.40 -63.26 -92.09
N ALA A 320 -54.63 -63.73 -90.86
CA ALA A 320 -55.33 -65.00 -90.62
C ALA A 320 -56.73 -65.00 -91.24
N LYS A 321 -57.48 -63.90 -91.06
CA LYS A 321 -58.80 -63.70 -91.67
C LYS A 321 -58.74 -63.73 -93.20
N LEU A 322 -57.80 -63.01 -93.82
CA LEU A 322 -57.63 -63.01 -95.29
C LEU A 322 -57.30 -64.40 -95.84
N LEU A 323 -56.51 -65.19 -95.10
CA LEU A 323 -56.14 -66.56 -95.46
C LEU A 323 -57.19 -67.62 -95.08
N HIS A 324 -58.33 -67.20 -94.53
CA HIS A 324 -59.38 -68.07 -94.00
C HIS A 324 -58.84 -69.11 -93.00
N LEU A 325 -57.84 -68.70 -92.22
CA LEU A 325 -57.25 -69.49 -91.15
C LEU A 325 -57.93 -69.13 -89.82
N ARG A 326 -58.42 -70.16 -89.11
CA ARG A 326 -58.86 -70.02 -87.72
C ARG A 326 -57.64 -70.06 -86.79
N ASP A 327 -57.78 -69.55 -85.57
CA ASP A 327 -56.72 -69.46 -84.55
C ASP A 327 -55.82 -70.71 -84.52
N GLY A 328 -54.64 -70.58 -85.12
CA GLY A 328 -53.63 -71.65 -85.24
C GLY A 328 -52.22 -71.10 -84.95
N PRO A 329 -51.21 -71.97 -84.88
CA PRO A 329 -49.83 -71.58 -84.59
C PRO A 329 -49.26 -70.69 -85.72
N ASP A 330 -48.37 -69.76 -85.36
CA ASP A 330 -47.79 -68.81 -86.31
C ASP A 330 -47.06 -69.50 -87.49
N SER A 331 -46.55 -70.71 -87.27
CA SER A 331 -45.90 -71.53 -88.30
C SER A 331 -46.83 -71.88 -89.46
N GLU A 332 -48.11 -72.18 -89.20
CA GLU A 332 -49.07 -72.51 -90.25
C GLU A 332 -49.50 -71.28 -91.04
N LEU A 333 -49.71 -70.15 -90.34
CA LEU A 333 -50.01 -68.86 -90.94
C LEU A 333 -48.88 -68.41 -91.87
N LEU A 334 -47.64 -68.46 -91.38
CA LEU A 334 -46.45 -68.11 -92.16
C LEU A 334 -46.27 -69.03 -93.36
N HIS A 335 -46.44 -70.35 -93.19
CA HIS A 335 -46.29 -71.30 -94.29
C HIS A 335 -47.31 -71.06 -95.42
N LYS A 336 -48.59 -70.81 -95.09
CA LYS A 336 -49.61 -70.46 -96.08
C LYS A 336 -49.34 -69.12 -96.75
N LEU A 337 -48.97 -68.08 -95.98
CA LEU A 337 -48.61 -66.77 -96.53
C LEU A 337 -47.44 -66.89 -97.50
N GLN A 338 -46.40 -67.63 -97.11
CA GLN A 338 -45.22 -67.87 -97.92
C GLN A 338 -45.55 -68.65 -99.20
N THR A 339 -46.47 -69.61 -99.12
CA THR A 339 -46.96 -70.35 -100.29
C THR A 339 -47.72 -69.44 -101.26
N MET A 340 -48.59 -68.54 -100.77
CA MET A 340 -49.26 -67.56 -101.63
C MET A 340 -48.30 -66.53 -102.22
N CYS A 341 -47.35 -66.01 -101.42
CA CYS A 341 -46.32 -65.10 -101.93
C CYS A 341 -45.47 -65.77 -103.00
N ASN A 342 -45.04 -67.02 -102.79
CA ASN A 342 -44.28 -67.78 -103.79
C ASN A 342 -45.10 -68.02 -105.06
N ALA A 343 -46.39 -68.35 -104.95
CA ALA A 343 -47.29 -68.49 -106.10
C ALA A 343 -47.49 -67.15 -106.84
N HIS A 344 -47.67 -66.04 -106.12
CA HIS A 344 -47.75 -64.69 -106.70
C HIS A 344 -46.43 -64.28 -107.35
N HIS A 345 -45.28 -64.59 -106.75
CA HIS A 345 -43.96 -64.35 -107.33
C HIS A 345 -43.78 -65.17 -108.62
N GLN A 346 -44.23 -66.43 -108.65
CA GLN A 346 -44.23 -67.24 -109.86
C GLN A 346 -45.16 -66.67 -110.95
N CYS A 347 -46.32 -66.10 -110.60
CA CYS A 347 -47.22 -65.43 -111.56
C CYS A 347 -46.71 -64.05 -112.02
N THR A 348 -46.05 -63.28 -111.15
CA THR A 348 -45.60 -61.90 -111.41
C THR A 348 -44.23 -61.87 -112.09
N CYS A 349 -43.34 -62.81 -111.75
CA CYS A 349 -42.02 -62.92 -112.40
C CYS A 349 -42.09 -63.46 -113.83
N LEU A 350 -43.23 -64.00 -114.29
CA LEU A 350 -43.47 -64.24 -115.72
C LEU A 350 -43.72 -62.94 -116.53
N GLY A 351 -43.96 -61.81 -115.85
CA GLY A 351 -44.15 -60.49 -116.47
C GLY A 351 -42.92 -59.57 -116.45
N SER A 352 -41.79 -60.01 -115.90
CA SER A 352 -40.57 -59.19 -115.76
C SER A 352 -39.38 -59.78 -116.54
N SER A 353 -39.65 -60.22 -117.76
CA SER A 353 -38.63 -60.33 -118.80
C SER A 353 -38.87 -59.19 -119.78
N HIS A 354 -38.40 -57.99 -119.46
CA HIS A 354 -37.87 -56.98 -120.40
C HIS A 354 -37.68 -55.64 -119.65
N TYR A 355 -36.44 -55.15 -119.71
CA TYR A 355 -35.88 -53.90 -119.19
C TYR A 355 -35.36 -53.90 -117.75
N GLY A 356 -34.04 -54.16 -117.63
CA GLY A 356 -33.16 -53.40 -116.75
C GLY A 356 -32.28 -52.45 -117.58
N PRO A 357 -31.24 -51.78 -117.03
CA PRO A 357 -30.87 -51.62 -115.61
C PRO A 357 -30.47 -50.17 -115.24
N SER A 358 -30.37 -49.87 -113.94
CA SER A 358 -29.29 -49.01 -113.39
C SER A 358 -29.35 -48.95 -111.86
N SER A 359 -28.45 -49.70 -111.22
CA SER A 359 -27.86 -49.37 -109.91
C SER A 359 -26.60 -48.52 -110.13
N PRO A 360 -26.13 -47.81 -109.09
CA PRO A 360 -24.92 -48.25 -108.38
C PRO A 360 -25.19 -48.36 -106.86
N LEU A 361 -24.73 -49.43 -106.18
CA LEU A 361 -23.43 -49.51 -105.46
C LEU A 361 -23.19 -48.33 -104.50
N GLY A 362 -22.79 -48.48 -103.24
CA GLY A 362 -22.41 -49.60 -102.36
C GLY A 362 -22.40 -48.99 -100.93
N THR A 363 -21.99 -49.58 -99.81
CA THR A 363 -21.03 -50.62 -99.43
C THR A 363 -21.20 -50.70 -97.89
N ALA A 364 -21.47 -51.88 -97.31
CA ALA A 364 -20.50 -52.78 -96.69
C ALA A 364 -20.17 -52.47 -95.21
N GLY A 365 -20.14 -53.54 -94.39
CA GLY A 365 -19.65 -53.61 -93.01
C GLY A 365 -20.79 -53.67 -91.98
N SER A 366 -21.30 -54.83 -91.55
CA SER A 366 -20.61 -55.83 -90.72
C SER A 366 -19.71 -55.16 -89.69
N ASP A 367 -20.12 -55.12 -88.43
CA ASP A 367 -19.53 -56.05 -87.47
C ASP A 367 -20.31 -56.12 -86.16
N HIS A 368 -20.61 -57.36 -85.79
CA HIS A 368 -20.87 -57.78 -84.43
C HIS A 368 -19.66 -57.43 -83.55
N HIS A 369 -19.92 -56.67 -82.49
CA HIS A 369 -19.22 -56.90 -81.23
C HIS A 369 -20.22 -56.95 -80.07
N CYS A 370 -20.59 -58.17 -79.69
CA CYS A 370 -20.76 -58.49 -78.29
C CYS A 370 -19.44 -58.17 -77.59
N SER A 371 -19.47 -57.39 -76.51
CA SER A 371 -18.51 -57.64 -75.44
C SER A 371 -19.20 -57.64 -74.08
N ARG A 372 -18.92 -58.73 -73.40
CA ARG A 372 -19.40 -59.22 -72.13
C ARG A 372 -18.59 -58.54 -71.00
N TYR A 373 -19.16 -58.58 -69.80
CA TYR A 373 -18.48 -58.52 -68.50
C TYR A 373 -17.02 -59.01 -68.51
N ASP A 374 -16.07 -58.26 -67.96
CA ASP A 374 -15.48 -58.46 -66.62
C ASP A 374 -14.13 -57.70 -66.42
N ASP A 375 -14.08 -56.97 -65.31
CA ASP A 375 -13.01 -56.98 -64.28
C ASP A 375 -11.70 -56.13 -64.37
N ILE A 376 -11.28 -55.76 -63.15
CA ILE A 376 -9.96 -55.37 -62.60
C ILE A 376 -9.67 -53.86 -62.38
N GLY A 377 -9.65 -53.48 -61.08
CA GLY A 377 -9.20 -52.20 -60.49
C GLY A 377 -7.66 -52.05 -60.45
N PRO A 378 -6.99 -51.57 -59.38
CA PRO A 378 -7.38 -50.77 -58.20
C PRO A 378 -6.74 -49.36 -58.20
N GLY A 379 -7.10 -48.50 -57.25
CA GLY A 379 -6.62 -47.11 -57.20
C GLY A 379 -5.16 -46.93 -56.75
N PRO A 380 -4.68 -45.68 -56.66
CA PRO A 380 -3.59 -45.33 -55.77
C PRO A 380 -4.11 -44.56 -54.56
N SER A 381 -3.77 -45.09 -53.40
CA SER A 381 -3.50 -44.38 -52.16
C SER A 381 -2.77 -43.05 -52.40
N SER A 382 -3.36 -41.93 -51.96
CA SER A 382 -2.58 -40.75 -51.59
C SER A 382 -2.69 -40.54 -50.09
N ALA A 383 -1.57 -40.82 -49.44
CA ALA A 383 -1.31 -40.52 -48.05
C ALA A 383 -1.39 -39.01 -47.76
N GLY A 384 -1.86 -38.72 -46.55
CA GLY A 384 -1.59 -37.59 -45.67
C GLY A 384 -1.04 -36.29 -46.25
N CYS A 385 -1.74 -35.20 -45.92
CA CYS A 385 -1.11 -34.02 -45.32
C CYS A 385 -2.13 -33.28 -44.44
N ARG A 386 -1.81 -33.23 -43.14
CA ARG A 386 -2.13 -32.12 -42.23
C ARG A 386 -1.11 -30.99 -42.49
N PRO A 387 -1.37 -29.71 -42.16
CA PRO A 387 -1.80 -29.24 -40.83
C PRO A 387 -3.30 -29.08 -40.61
#